data_AF-A0A2W4KMN5-F1
#
_entry.id   AF-A0A2W4KMN5-F1
#
_cell.length_a   1.000
_cell.length_b   1.000
_cell.length_c   1.000
_cell.angle_alpha   90.00
_cell.angle_beta   90.00
_cell.angle_gamma   90.00
#
_symmetry.space_group_name_H-M   'P 1'
#
loop_
_entity.id
_entity.type
_entity.pdbx_description
1 polymer ?
#
loop_
_entity_poly.entity_id
_entity_poly.type
_entity_poly.pdbx_seq_one_letter_code
_entity_poly.pdbx_strand_id
1 'polypeptide(L)'
;MGLIRACRYPAQEQAGPGGTSSPRGIPYRCTRAIERNPWGTRERPGAAGGAGGQHTRGGGCQRGGRRVTQGTAQSFKAVTTVLERDRPRADGRAAGSPAAQRRVGQQTLHFPSGPRVLAAAAVAGPDEGRGPLGGYWDRTYKDRLLGQKSWERAERQMCLEAANLALEKAGLNPADVDLHLGGDLMNQLTCANFAAVELDIPFVGLFAACATWGEELALAAMATEAGFARRVLCTTSSHHDTAERQYRFPTELGNQKPACAQWTATGAAAVIVAARDDDAVTGPGGGDARRGGSARDGSGKTARGGPIRITHATFGRVIDMGLTDPMNMGAAMAPAAADTIRQHLQDTRRQPGDYDLIVTGDLARYGQRILAQLLREQGYDAEGVLADCGILLYDASQGVYAGGSGAACSAMVTAGYLLRRLETGDLRRILLVCTGCLHSTTTYKQGESLPTVAHAVVLEGAG
;
A
#
# COMPACT_ATOMS: atom_id res chain seq x y z
N MET A 1 -12.96 -30.36 -4.12
CA MET A 1 -12.21 -30.71 -5.35
C MET A 1 -13.15 -30.65 -6.54
N GLY A 2 -12.96 -29.71 -7.46
CA GLY A 2 -13.71 -29.65 -8.72
C GLY A 2 -14.52 -28.37 -8.97
N LEU A 3 -13.87 -27.21 -8.95
CA LEU A 3 -14.31 -25.96 -9.61
C LEU A 3 -13.06 -25.06 -9.66
N ILE A 4 -12.86 -24.30 -10.73
CA ILE A 4 -11.62 -23.58 -11.13
C ILE A 4 -10.68 -24.42 -12.01
N ARG A 5 -11.18 -24.85 -13.18
CA ARG A 5 -10.35 -25.15 -14.36
C ARG A 5 -11.07 -24.64 -15.60
N ALA A 6 -11.01 -23.33 -15.88
CA ALA A 6 -11.31 -22.78 -17.20
C ALA A 6 -10.95 -21.27 -17.30
N CYS A 7 -9.66 -20.95 -17.37
CA CYS A 7 -9.21 -19.76 -18.11
C CYS A 7 -8.07 -20.21 -19.03
N ARG A 8 -8.42 -20.69 -20.23
CA ARG A 8 -7.47 -20.82 -21.33
C ARG A 8 -7.38 -19.47 -22.04
N TYR A 9 -6.19 -18.91 -22.11
CA TYR A 9 -5.90 -17.70 -22.89
C TYR A 9 -5.86 -18.02 -24.40
N PRO A 10 -6.26 -17.09 -25.29
CA PRO A 10 -6.08 -17.25 -26.73
C PRO A 10 -4.59 -17.15 -27.10
N ALA A 11 -4.18 -17.99 -28.05
CA ALA A 11 -2.83 -18.02 -28.60
C ALA A 11 -2.47 -16.70 -29.29
N GLN A 12 -1.26 -16.20 -29.06
CA GLN A 12 -0.70 -15.03 -29.74
C GLN A 12 -0.34 -15.36 -31.19
N GLU A 13 -0.78 -14.52 -32.13
CA GLU A 13 -0.22 -14.44 -33.48
C GLU A 13 1.20 -13.86 -33.41
N GLN A 14 2.14 -14.55 -34.04
CA GLN A 14 3.55 -14.16 -34.17
C GLN A 14 3.69 -13.07 -35.24
N ALA A 15 4.29 -11.92 -34.90
CA ALA A 15 4.80 -10.96 -35.87
C ALA A 15 6.33 -11.14 -36.00
N GLY A 16 6.80 -11.39 -37.22
CA GLY A 16 8.21 -11.60 -37.55
C GLY A 16 9.06 -10.32 -37.53
N PRO A 17 10.40 -10.44 -37.65
CA PRO A 17 11.33 -9.34 -37.39
C PRO A 17 11.68 -8.53 -38.64
N GLY A 18 11.86 -7.21 -38.49
CA GLY A 18 12.63 -6.39 -39.42
C GLY A 18 12.08 -4.97 -39.62
N GLY A 19 12.89 -3.95 -39.30
CA GLY A 19 12.64 -2.57 -39.74
C GLY A 19 13.17 -1.49 -38.80
N THR A 20 14.38 -1.02 -39.08
CA THR A 20 15.07 0.10 -38.43
C THR A 20 14.51 1.47 -38.85
N SER A 21 14.37 2.43 -37.92
CA SER A 21 14.75 3.86 -38.09
C SER A 21 14.33 4.71 -36.88
N SER A 22 15.17 5.72 -36.60
CA SER A 22 15.04 6.79 -35.60
C SER A 22 15.64 8.06 -36.24
N PRO A 23 15.50 9.28 -35.71
CA PRO A 23 14.35 9.98 -35.13
C PRO A 23 14.12 11.35 -35.81
N ARG A 24 12.94 11.97 -35.66
CA ARG A 24 12.80 13.44 -35.75
C ARG A 24 11.79 13.92 -34.70
N GLY A 25 12.21 14.90 -33.91
CA GLY A 25 11.42 15.51 -32.85
C GLY A 25 10.48 16.63 -33.31
N ILE A 26 10.13 17.49 -32.34
CA ILE A 26 9.34 18.76 -32.34
C ILE A 26 7.99 18.60 -31.58
N PRO A 27 7.54 19.55 -30.72
CA PRO A 27 8.13 20.05 -29.48
C PRO A 27 7.12 20.01 -28.28
N TYR A 28 7.56 20.30 -27.06
CA TYR A 28 6.69 20.42 -25.89
C TYR A 28 5.88 21.73 -25.86
N ARG A 29 4.59 21.64 -25.49
CA ARG A 29 3.86 22.70 -24.78
C ARG A 29 3.13 22.10 -23.57
N CYS A 30 3.65 22.43 -22.40
CA CYS A 30 3.03 22.19 -21.10
C CYS A 30 2.02 23.32 -20.82
N THR A 31 0.75 22.98 -20.57
CA THR A 31 -0.14 23.64 -19.58
C THR A 31 -1.54 23.00 -19.65
N ARG A 32 -2.06 22.55 -18.49
CA ARG A 32 -3.46 22.17 -18.17
C ARG A 32 -4.09 21.01 -18.97
N ALA A 33 -3.95 19.78 -18.45
CA ALA A 33 -4.91 18.68 -18.70
C ALA A 33 -4.74 17.54 -17.67
N ILE A 34 -5.08 17.78 -16.40
CA ILE A 34 -5.45 16.70 -15.46
C ILE A 34 -6.85 17.03 -14.98
N GLU A 35 -7.83 16.91 -15.88
CA GLU A 35 -9.26 16.99 -15.58
C GLU A 35 -10.00 16.43 -16.80
N ARG A 36 -10.12 15.10 -16.86
CA ARG A 36 -11.22 14.32 -17.48
C ARG A 36 -10.78 12.88 -17.68
N ASN A 37 -11.38 11.99 -16.89
CA ASN A 37 -11.41 10.55 -17.11
C ASN A 37 -11.89 10.24 -18.55
N PRO A 38 -11.08 9.63 -19.42
CA PRO A 38 -11.42 9.45 -20.83
C PRO A 38 -12.33 8.24 -21.12
N TRP A 39 -12.93 7.60 -20.10
CA TRP A 39 -13.70 6.37 -20.29
C TRP A 39 -15.20 6.49 -19.95
N GLY A 40 -15.78 7.67 -20.13
CA GLY A 40 -17.23 7.88 -20.06
C GLY A 40 -17.92 7.51 -21.38
N THR A 41 -18.50 6.31 -21.47
CA THR A 41 -19.40 5.94 -22.57
C THR A 41 -20.72 6.71 -22.46
N ARG A 42 -20.90 7.74 -23.30
CA ARG A 42 -22.22 8.34 -23.57
C ARG A 42 -22.86 7.63 -24.75
N GLU A 43 -23.86 6.79 -24.48
CA GLU A 43 -24.83 6.41 -25.50
C GLU A 43 -25.76 7.61 -25.78
N ARG A 44 -26.00 7.90 -27.07
CA ARG A 44 -27.13 8.69 -27.54
C ARG A 44 -27.82 7.96 -28.69
N PRO A 45 -29.17 7.92 -28.73
CA PRO A 45 -29.90 7.14 -29.72
C PRO A 45 -30.17 7.90 -31.03
N GLY A 46 -30.05 7.17 -32.15
CA GLY A 46 -30.89 7.24 -33.36
C GLY A 46 -30.83 8.47 -34.28
N ALA A 47 -30.48 8.25 -35.57
CA ALA A 47 -31.27 8.68 -36.74
C ALA A 47 -30.67 8.14 -38.06
N ALA A 48 -31.56 7.99 -39.04
CA ALA A 48 -31.51 7.18 -40.26
C ALA A 48 -30.73 7.72 -41.48
N GLY A 49 -30.57 6.84 -42.47
CA GLY A 49 -30.29 7.13 -43.90
C GLY A 49 -28.95 6.54 -44.35
N GLY A 50 -28.79 5.74 -45.41
CA GLY A 50 -29.66 5.30 -46.49
C GLY A 50 -28.77 4.89 -47.68
N ALA A 51 -29.15 3.81 -48.36
CA ALA A 51 -28.77 3.38 -49.72
C ALA A 51 -27.40 2.71 -50.00
N GLY A 52 -27.50 1.47 -50.51
CA GLY A 52 -26.90 1.11 -51.80
C GLY A 52 -25.86 -0.02 -51.82
N GLY A 53 -26.21 -1.16 -52.43
CA GLY A 53 -25.22 -2.07 -53.03
C GLY A 53 -25.44 -3.56 -52.78
N GLN A 54 -26.02 -4.25 -53.76
CA GLN A 54 -26.35 -5.68 -53.79
C GLN A 54 -25.10 -6.57 -54.01
N HIS A 55 -25.04 -7.75 -53.38
CA HIS A 55 -24.77 -9.04 -54.06
C HIS A 55 -24.97 -10.27 -53.14
N THR A 56 -26.09 -10.94 -53.38
CA THR A 56 -26.39 -12.40 -53.42
C THR A 56 -25.55 -13.45 -52.65
N ARG A 57 -26.32 -14.21 -51.85
CA ARG A 57 -26.35 -15.68 -51.61
C ARG A 57 -25.43 -16.32 -50.56
N GLY A 58 -26.09 -16.71 -49.45
CA GLY A 58 -26.25 -18.14 -49.12
C GLY A 58 -25.30 -18.71 -48.06
N GLY A 59 -25.77 -18.80 -46.81
CA GLY A 59 -25.11 -19.58 -45.76
C GLY A 59 -25.59 -19.19 -44.37
N GLY A 60 -26.71 -19.77 -43.93
CA GLY A 60 -27.19 -19.60 -42.57
C GLY A 60 -26.19 -20.15 -41.55
N CYS A 61 -25.69 -19.30 -40.66
CA CYS A 61 -24.98 -19.72 -39.46
C CYS A 61 -25.50 -18.88 -38.29
N GLN A 62 -26.60 -19.34 -37.68
CA GLN A 62 -26.88 -19.01 -36.30
C GLN A 62 -25.77 -19.66 -35.45
N ARG A 63 -24.90 -18.87 -34.82
CA ARG A 63 -24.08 -19.32 -33.69
C ARG A 63 -23.46 -18.15 -32.92
N GLY A 64 -24.05 -17.91 -31.74
CA GLY A 64 -23.26 -17.76 -30.51
C GLY A 64 -22.72 -16.37 -30.19
N GLY A 65 -23.60 -15.42 -29.86
CA GLY A 65 -23.26 -14.37 -28.90
C GLY A 65 -22.89 -15.03 -27.57
N ARG A 66 -21.58 -15.17 -27.30
CA ARG A 66 -21.10 -15.82 -26.08
C ARG A 66 -21.29 -14.90 -24.88
N ARG A 67 -22.08 -15.42 -23.94
CA ARG A 67 -22.20 -15.03 -22.53
C ARG A 67 -20.84 -14.67 -21.93
N VAL A 68 -20.59 -13.39 -21.75
CA VAL A 68 -19.80 -12.86 -20.64
C VAL A 68 -20.81 -12.20 -19.73
N THR A 69 -21.18 -12.78 -18.59
CA THR A 69 -21.87 -12.08 -17.45
C THR A 69 -22.37 -12.99 -16.32
N GLN A 70 -22.61 -14.29 -16.51
CA GLN A 70 -23.18 -15.12 -15.42
C GLN A 70 -22.13 -15.84 -14.55
N GLY A 71 -21.05 -16.38 -15.12
CA GLY A 71 -20.05 -17.16 -14.37
C GLY A 71 -19.14 -16.30 -13.47
N THR A 72 -18.81 -15.07 -13.88
CA THR A 72 -18.00 -14.15 -13.08
C THR A 72 -18.80 -13.60 -11.90
N ALA A 73 -20.03 -13.13 -12.11
CA ALA A 73 -20.90 -12.61 -11.04
C ALA A 73 -21.24 -13.67 -9.97
N GLN A 74 -21.37 -14.94 -10.35
CA GLN A 74 -21.53 -16.04 -9.38
C GLN A 74 -20.27 -16.28 -8.53
N SER A 75 -19.09 -16.00 -9.08
CA SER A 75 -17.81 -16.19 -8.39
C SER A 75 -17.56 -15.11 -7.34
N PHE A 76 -17.87 -13.85 -7.63
CA PHE A 76 -17.70 -12.76 -6.65
C PHE A 76 -18.71 -12.85 -5.49
N LYS A 77 -19.97 -13.20 -5.76
CA LYS A 77 -20.97 -13.47 -4.70
C LYS A 77 -20.54 -14.56 -3.73
N ALA A 78 -19.85 -15.59 -4.23
CA ALA A 78 -19.33 -16.65 -3.37
C ALA A 78 -18.19 -16.14 -2.46
N VAL A 79 -17.29 -15.31 -3.01
CA VAL A 79 -16.22 -14.66 -2.22
C VAL A 79 -16.82 -13.74 -1.17
N THR A 80 -17.75 -12.86 -1.54
CA THR A 80 -18.40 -11.95 -0.58
C THR A 80 -19.09 -12.75 0.52
N THR A 81 -19.87 -13.78 0.18
CA THR A 81 -20.51 -14.67 1.18
C THR A 81 -19.50 -15.24 2.19
N VAL A 82 -18.30 -15.64 1.76
CA VAL A 82 -17.23 -16.11 2.67
C VAL A 82 -16.70 -14.97 3.53
N LEU A 83 -16.53 -13.78 2.96
CA LEU A 83 -16.11 -12.60 3.71
C LEU A 83 -17.15 -12.22 4.77
N GLU A 84 -18.46 -12.30 4.50
CA GLU A 84 -19.54 -11.94 5.43
C GLU A 84 -19.95 -13.02 6.42
N ARG A 85 -19.24 -14.16 6.48
CA ARG A 85 -19.49 -15.15 7.53
C ARG A 85 -19.20 -14.53 8.89
N ASP A 86 -20.27 -14.14 9.59
CA ASP A 86 -20.24 -13.70 10.98
C ASP A 86 -19.52 -14.72 11.84
N ARG A 87 -18.53 -14.27 12.62
CA ARG A 87 -17.99 -15.06 13.72
C ARG A 87 -18.62 -14.58 15.03
N PRO A 88 -18.91 -15.51 15.96
CA PRO A 88 -19.44 -15.16 17.26
C PRO A 88 -18.54 -14.13 17.94
N ARG A 89 -19.21 -13.14 18.54
CA ARG A 89 -18.62 -12.00 19.20
C ARG A 89 -17.75 -12.45 20.40
N ALA A 90 -16.76 -11.64 20.72
CA ALA A 90 -16.23 -11.59 22.09
C ALA A 90 -17.06 -10.56 22.88
N ASP A 91 -18.38 -10.68 22.87
CA ASP A 91 -19.29 -9.90 23.70
C ASP A 91 -19.27 -10.47 25.12
N GLY A 92 -18.19 -10.15 25.83
CA GLY A 92 -18.04 -10.51 27.23
C GLY A 92 -17.08 -9.64 28.04
N ARG A 93 -16.41 -8.65 27.43
CA ARG A 93 -15.58 -7.71 28.20
C ARG A 93 -16.47 -6.58 28.70
N ALA A 94 -16.72 -6.60 30.01
CA ALA A 94 -17.43 -5.55 30.73
C ALA A 94 -16.94 -4.16 30.28
N ALA A 95 -17.89 -3.27 30.00
CA ALA A 95 -17.69 -1.90 29.54
C ALA A 95 -17.01 -0.97 30.57
N GLY A 96 -16.20 -1.51 31.48
CA GLY A 96 -15.61 -0.81 32.63
C GLY A 96 -14.09 -0.63 32.61
N SER A 97 -13.35 -1.15 31.62
CA SER A 97 -11.91 -0.90 31.53
C SER A 97 -11.59 0.21 30.51
N PRO A 98 -10.58 1.08 30.77
CA PRO A 98 -10.13 2.09 29.82
C PRO A 98 -9.74 1.52 28.44
N ALA A 99 -9.28 0.26 28.39
CA ALA A 99 -8.98 -0.46 27.15
C ALA A 99 -10.25 -0.85 26.35
N ALA A 100 -11.37 -1.12 27.03
CA ALA A 100 -12.66 -1.39 26.38
C ALA A 100 -13.24 -0.15 25.69
N GLN A 101 -12.85 1.06 26.10
CA GLN A 101 -13.28 2.32 25.47
C GLN A 101 -12.57 2.64 24.15
N ARG A 102 -11.48 1.92 23.82
CA ARG A 102 -10.65 2.18 22.63
C ARG A 102 -10.97 1.28 21.45
N ARG A 103 -11.74 0.20 21.64
CA ARG A 103 -12.18 -0.68 20.53
C ARG A 103 -13.55 -0.23 20.04
N VAL A 104 -13.69 -0.06 18.73
CA VAL A 104 -14.95 0.27 18.07
C VAL A 104 -15.31 -0.88 17.14
N GLY A 105 -16.51 -1.42 17.32
CA GLY A 105 -16.97 -2.58 16.55
C GLY A 105 -16.10 -3.83 16.77
N GLN A 106 -15.78 -4.54 15.70
CA GLN A 106 -15.13 -5.84 15.77
C GLN A 106 -13.61 -5.78 15.70
N GLN A 107 -13.01 -4.98 14.82
CA GLN A 107 -11.57 -5.04 14.53
C GLN A 107 -10.87 -3.69 14.61
N THR A 108 -11.63 -2.62 14.82
CA THR A 108 -11.11 -1.25 14.78
C THR A 108 -10.80 -0.72 16.17
N LEU A 109 -9.66 -0.04 16.28
CA LEU A 109 -9.25 0.75 17.43
C LEU A 109 -9.41 2.23 17.09
N HIS A 110 -9.88 3.00 18.06
CA HIS A 110 -9.95 4.46 18.01
C HIS A 110 -8.96 5.03 19.03
N PHE A 111 -8.16 6.01 18.59
CA PHE A 111 -7.10 6.63 19.37
C PHE A 111 -7.50 8.07 19.75
N PRO A 112 -8.18 8.28 20.89
CA PRO A 112 -8.71 9.58 21.28
C PRO A 112 -7.61 10.61 21.61
N SER A 113 -6.44 10.17 22.09
CA SER A 113 -5.31 11.09 22.28
C SER A 113 -4.81 11.60 20.92
N GLY A 114 -4.85 10.76 19.89
CA GLY A 114 -4.44 11.05 18.53
C GLY A 114 -2.90 11.10 18.42
N PRO A 115 -2.22 9.94 18.44
CA PRO A 115 -0.81 9.82 18.10
C PRO A 115 -0.46 10.57 16.81
N ARG A 116 0.72 11.20 16.77
CA ARG A 116 1.11 12.11 15.70
C ARG A 116 2.32 11.60 14.94
N VAL A 117 2.39 11.90 13.65
CA VAL A 117 3.59 11.70 12.86
C VAL A 117 4.49 12.93 13.01
N LEU A 118 5.65 12.79 13.66
CA LEU A 118 6.60 13.90 13.85
C LEU A 118 7.38 14.19 12.57
N ALA A 119 7.89 13.14 11.94
CA ALA A 119 8.63 13.21 10.69
C ALA A 119 8.56 11.87 9.97
N ALA A 120 8.75 11.92 8.65
CA ALA A 120 8.88 10.74 7.82
C ALA A 120 9.94 10.98 6.74
N ALA A 121 10.52 9.89 6.24
CA ALA A 121 11.42 9.94 5.11
C ALA A 121 11.24 8.72 4.20
N ALA A 122 11.51 8.91 2.91
CA ALA A 122 11.47 7.88 1.90
C ALA A 122 12.69 7.97 0.99
N VAL A 123 13.36 6.84 0.78
CA VAL A 123 14.48 6.71 -0.15
C VAL A 123 14.18 5.64 -1.18
N ALA A 124 14.57 5.87 -2.43
CA ALA A 124 14.08 5.09 -3.54
C ALA A 124 15.18 4.70 -4.54
N GLY A 125 15.03 3.54 -5.15
CA GLY A 125 15.86 3.05 -6.22
C GLY A 125 15.71 3.84 -7.53
N PRO A 126 16.44 3.44 -8.57
CA PRO A 126 16.49 4.18 -9.83
C PRO A 126 15.16 4.15 -10.60
N ASP A 127 14.39 3.06 -10.52
CA ASP A 127 13.12 2.93 -11.24
C ASP A 127 12.03 3.80 -10.58
N GLU A 128 11.97 3.77 -9.25
CA GLU A 128 11.07 4.57 -8.44
C GLU A 128 11.42 6.07 -8.51
N GLY A 129 12.71 6.40 -8.61
CA GLY A 129 13.19 7.77 -8.83
C GLY A 129 12.86 8.34 -10.21
N ARG A 130 12.70 7.49 -11.22
CA ARG A 130 12.21 7.88 -12.55
C ARG A 130 10.68 7.87 -12.67
N GLY A 131 10.01 7.30 -11.68
CA GLY A 131 8.55 7.24 -11.63
C GLY A 131 7.90 8.60 -11.44
N PRO A 132 6.57 8.68 -11.57
CA PRO A 132 5.82 9.93 -11.48
C PRO A 132 5.97 10.62 -10.11
N LEU A 133 6.34 9.87 -9.07
CA LEU A 133 6.56 10.38 -7.72
C LEU A 133 8.05 10.66 -7.41
N GLY A 134 8.95 10.57 -8.40
CA GLY A 134 10.40 10.72 -8.21
C GLY A 134 10.84 11.99 -7.47
N GLY A 135 10.10 13.10 -7.64
CA GLY A 135 10.37 14.37 -6.96
C GLY A 135 9.94 14.44 -5.49
N TYR A 136 9.29 13.41 -4.96
CA TYR A 136 8.82 13.34 -3.58
C TYR A 136 9.78 12.62 -2.63
N TRP A 137 10.74 11.86 -3.17
CA TRP A 137 11.70 11.09 -2.37
C TRP A 137 12.75 12.00 -1.77
N ASP A 138 13.17 11.70 -0.55
CA ASP A 138 14.25 12.43 0.13
C ASP A 138 15.60 12.10 -0.48
N ARG A 139 15.75 10.87 -0.96
CA ARG A 139 16.91 10.45 -1.75
C ARG A 139 16.54 9.45 -2.82
N THR A 140 17.22 9.55 -3.96
CA THR A 140 17.19 8.56 -5.03
C THR A 140 18.59 8.05 -5.33
N TYR A 141 18.68 6.78 -5.75
CA TYR A 141 19.95 6.15 -6.09
C TYR A 141 20.08 5.90 -7.59
N LYS A 142 21.31 5.91 -8.10
CA LYS A 142 21.62 5.75 -9.53
C LYS A 142 21.52 4.31 -10.01
N ASP A 143 21.78 3.36 -9.11
CA ASP A 143 21.72 1.94 -9.33
C ASP A 143 21.11 1.25 -8.09
N ARG A 144 20.78 -0.03 -8.21
CA ARG A 144 20.18 -0.82 -7.12
C ARG A 144 21.21 -1.34 -6.10
N LEU A 145 22.50 -1.37 -6.43
CA LEU A 145 23.53 -1.96 -5.58
C LEU A 145 24.09 -0.96 -4.56
N LEU A 146 23.98 0.33 -4.83
CA LEU A 146 24.44 1.41 -3.96
C LEU A 146 25.93 1.31 -3.62
N GLY A 147 26.72 0.74 -4.55
CA GLY A 147 28.14 0.42 -4.33
C GLY A 147 28.39 -0.62 -3.22
N GLN A 148 27.36 -1.30 -2.72
CA GLN A 148 27.48 -2.34 -1.71
C GLN A 148 27.94 -3.67 -2.31
N LYS A 149 28.34 -4.60 -1.44
CA LYS A 149 28.81 -5.93 -1.87
C LYS A 149 27.67 -6.89 -2.23
N SER A 150 26.43 -6.57 -1.86
CA SER A 150 25.26 -7.40 -2.13
C SER A 150 23.97 -6.57 -2.05
N TRP A 151 22.88 -7.10 -2.60
CA TRP A 151 21.57 -6.45 -2.60
C TRP A 151 21.00 -6.29 -1.18
N GLU A 152 21.29 -7.22 -0.27
CA GLU A 152 20.84 -7.16 1.13
C GLU A 152 21.53 -6.01 1.87
N ARG A 153 22.82 -5.78 1.58
CA ARG A 153 23.54 -4.63 2.12
C ARG A 153 23.03 -3.32 1.54
N ALA A 154 22.64 -3.32 0.27
CA ALA A 154 22.02 -2.16 -0.37
C ALA A 154 20.66 -1.83 0.29
N GLU A 155 19.83 -2.83 0.51
CA GLU A 155 18.53 -2.68 1.17
C GLU A 155 18.68 -2.23 2.64
N ARG A 156 19.61 -2.82 3.40
CA ARG A 156 19.97 -2.36 4.75
C ARG A 156 20.39 -0.88 4.75
N GLN A 157 21.26 -0.49 3.80
CA GLN A 157 21.71 0.90 3.68
C GLN A 157 20.54 1.85 3.40
N MET A 158 19.61 1.47 2.53
CA MET A 158 18.40 2.24 2.29
C MET A 158 17.55 2.39 3.55
N CYS A 159 17.36 1.30 4.30
CA CYS A 159 16.59 1.31 5.55
C CYS A 159 17.21 2.25 6.59
N LEU A 160 18.52 2.15 6.82
CA LEU A 160 19.26 3.04 7.72
C LEU A 160 19.19 4.49 7.30
N GLU A 161 19.30 4.74 6.00
CA GLU A 161 19.25 6.10 5.50
C GLU A 161 17.85 6.72 5.66
N ALA A 162 16.79 5.97 5.39
CA ALA A 162 15.43 6.42 5.66
C ALA A 162 15.23 6.72 7.16
N ALA A 163 15.70 5.84 8.04
CA ALA A 163 15.62 6.04 9.49
C ALA A 163 16.35 7.32 9.94
N ASN A 164 17.60 7.50 9.51
CA ASN A 164 18.41 8.66 9.86
C ASN A 164 17.81 9.96 9.32
N LEU A 165 17.29 9.97 8.09
CA LEU A 165 16.60 11.14 7.54
C LEU A 165 15.33 11.49 8.33
N ALA A 166 14.56 10.49 8.78
CA ALA A 166 13.38 10.74 9.60
C ALA A 166 13.77 11.29 10.99
N LEU A 167 14.82 10.75 11.61
CA LEU A 167 15.38 11.25 12.87
C LEU A 167 15.90 12.69 12.74
N GLU A 168 16.67 12.97 11.69
CA GLU A 168 17.20 14.31 11.39
C GLU A 168 16.08 15.34 11.22
N LYS A 169 15.06 15.02 10.41
CA LYS A 169 13.89 15.89 10.22
C LYS A 169 13.10 16.14 11.51
N ALA A 170 13.09 15.17 12.42
CA ALA A 170 12.45 15.33 13.73
C ALA A 170 13.35 16.05 14.75
N GLY A 171 14.64 16.28 14.44
CA GLY A 171 15.60 16.81 15.40
C GLY A 171 15.90 15.85 16.56
N LEU A 172 15.86 14.53 16.31
CA LEU A 172 16.02 13.48 17.32
C LEU A 172 17.28 12.66 17.07
N ASN A 173 17.85 12.12 18.15
CA ASN A 173 18.86 11.07 18.09
C ASN A 173 18.20 9.70 18.30
N PRO A 174 18.86 8.58 17.94
CA PRO A 174 18.32 7.26 18.21
C PRO A 174 17.97 7.02 19.69
N ALA A 175 18.80 7.52 20.61
CA ALA A 175 18.58 7.42 22.06
C ALA A 175 17.31 8.16 22.56
N ASP A 176 16.73 9.04 21.74
CA ASP A 176 15.49 9.76 22.04
C ASP A 176 14.23 8.96 21.68
N VAL A 177 14.38 7.76 21.10
CA VAL A 177 13.31 6.87 20.63
C VAL A 177 13.18 5.67 21.58
N ASP A 178 11.96 5.36 22.03
CA ASP A 178 11.73 4.30 23.00
C ASP A 178 11.64 2.91 22.35
N LEU A 179 11.18 2.85 21.10
CA LEU A 179 10.91 1.61 20.39
C LEU A 179 11.14 1.76 18.89
N HIS A 180 11.80 0.78 18.28
CA HIS A 180 11.95 0.62 16.85
C HIS A 180 11.12 -0.58 16.38
N LEU A 181 10.07 -0.31 15.63
CA LEU A 181 9.32 -1.32 14.88
C LEU A 181 9.91 -1.39 13.48
N GLY A 182 10.37 -2.56 13.05
CA GLY A 182 10.94 -2.67 11.71
C GLY A 182 10.68 -4.00 11.04
N GLY A 183 10.55 -3.95 9.72
CA GLY A 183 10.43 -5.15 8.91
C GLY A 183 10.86 -4.98 7.47
N ASP A 184 11.06 -6.12 6.83
CA ASP A 184 11.42 -6.26 5.43
C ASP A 184 10.84 -7.57 4.89
N LEU A 185 10.98 -7.78 3.58
CA LEU A 185 10.50 -9.01 2.95
C LEU A 185 11.49 -10.17 3.05
N MET A 186 12.72 -9.95 3.51
CA MET A 186 13.69 -11.02 3.54
C MET A 186 13.43 -12.00 4.66
N ASN A 187 13.89 -13.23 4.45
CA ASN A 187 13.81 -14.27 5.48
C ASN A 187 14.42 -13.76 6.78
N GLN A 188 13.68 -13.96 7.88
CA GLN A 188 14.08 -13.57 9.23
C GLN A 188 14.32 -12.06 9.43
N LEU A 189 13.76 -11.19 8.58
CA LEU A 189 13.90 -9.74 8.72
C LEU A 189 15.37 -9.29 8.70
N THR A 190 16.14 -9.86 7.76
CA THR A 190 17.60 -9.70 7.75
C THR A 190 18.00 -8.22 7.70
N CYS A 191 17.36 -7.43 6.84
CA CYS A 191 17.71 -6.02 6.67
C CYS A 191 17.34 -5.20 7.92
N ALA A 192 16.14 -5.39 8.46
CA ALA A 192 15.65 -4.71 9.64
C ALA A 192 16.49 -5.07 10.88
N ASN A 193 16.83 -6.35 11.09
CA ASN A 193 17.69 -6.76 12.20
C ASN A 193 19.06 -6.09 12.13
N PHE A 194 19.69 -6.10 10.96
CA PHE A 194 21.02 -5.51 10.80
C PHE A 194 21.00 -3.97 10.84
N ALA A 195 19.89 -3.34 10.46
CA ALA A 195 19.67 -1.91 10.65
C ALA A 195 19.47 -1.58 12.13
N ALA A 196 18.68 -2.38 12.86
CA ALA A 196 18.43 -2.21 14.28
C ALA A 196 19.73 -2.28 15.13
N VAL A 197 20.69 -3.13 14.74
CA VAL A 197 22.02 -3.17 15.37
C VAL A 197 22.74 -1.82 15.28
N GLU A 198 22.60 -1.09 14.17
CA GLU A 198 23.26 0.23 14.01
C GLU A 198 22.48 1.36 14.67
N LEU A 199 21.15 1.27 14.68
CA LEU A 199 20.29 2.28 15.30
C LEU A 199 20.37 2.23 16.83
N ASP A 200 20.65 1.06 17.41
CA ASP A 200 20.77 0.85 18.86
C ASP A 200 19.54 1.33 19.66
N ILE A 201 18.35 1.05 19.10
CA ILE A 201 17.03 1.32 19.70
C ILE A 201 16.40 -0.02 20.09
N PRO A 202 15.67 -0.13 21.22
CA PRO A 202 14.90 -1.33 21.55
C PRO A 202 14.03 -1.77 20.37
N PHE A 203 14.27 -2.99 19.87
CA PHE A 203 13.77 -3.41 18.57
C PHE A 203 12.68 -4.49 18.65
N VAL A 204 11.65 -4.34 17.82
CA VAL A 204 10.61 -5.35 17.57
C VAL A 204 10.54 -5.60 16.06
N GLY A 205 11.01 -6.77 15.65
CA GLY A 205 10.91 -7.22 14.27
C GLY A 205 9.49 -7.67 13.92
N LEU A 206 8.93 -7.11 12.84
CA LEU A 206 7.57 -7.39 12.39
C LEU A 206 7.54 -7.99 10.98
N PHE A 207 6.65 -8.95 10.77
CA PHE A 207 6.44 -9.59 9.47
C PHE A 207 4.95 -9.76 9.17
N ALA A 208 4.43 -8.90 8.29
CA ALA A 208 3.13 -9.07 7.64
C ALA A 208 3.25 -8.98 6.11
N ALA A 209 4.39 -9.43 5.56
CA ALA A 209 4.75 -9.25 4.15
C ALA A 209 4.62 -7.78 3.71
N CYS A 210 3.91 -7.47 2.63
CA CYS A 210 3.73 -6.09 2.17
C CYS A 210 2.78 -5.26 3.08
N ALA A 211 2.10 -5.89 4.04
CA ALA A 211 1.24 -5.21 5.01
C ALA A 211 2.00 -4.64 6.22
N THR A 212 3.30 -4.92 6.35
CA THR A 212 4.13 -4.55 7.52
C THR A 212 4.04 -3.05 7.84
N TRP A 213 4.06 -2.16 6.85
CA TRP A 213 3.96 -0.72 7.10
C TRP A 213 2.65 -0.31 7.81
N GLY A 214 1.53 -0.92 7.43
CA GLY A 214 0.24 -0.68 8.10
C GLY A 214 0.19 -1.28 9.51
N GLU A 215 0.82 -2.44 9.70
CA GLU A 215 0.98 -3.08 11.01
C GLU A 215 1.84 -2.23 11.96
N GLU A 216 2.99 -1.75 11.49
CA GLU A 216 3.91 -0.86 12.21
C GLU A 216 3.20 0.40 12.69
N LEU A 217 2.51 1.11 11.79
CA LEU A 217 1.78 2.33 12.13
C LEU A 217 0.67 2.08 13.17
N ALA A 218 -0.06 0.97 13.03
CA ALA A 218 -1.11 0.60 13.98
C ALA A 218 -0.54 0.27 15.37
N LEU A 219 0.54 -0.51 15.43
CA LEU A 219 1.20 -0.88 16.68
C LEU A 219 1.90 0.31 17.35
N ALA A 220 2.52 1.20 16.57
CA ALA A 220 3.10 2.44 17.08
C ALA A 220 2.03 3.36 17.67
N ALA A 221 0.89 3.51 17.00
CA ALA A 221 -0.25 4.24 17.53
C ALA A 221 -0.79 3.61 18.81
N MET A 222 -0.87 2.27 18.89
CA MET A 222 -1.25 1.57 20.11
C MET A 222 -0.28 1.82 21.27
N ALA A 223 1.03 1.70 21.02
CA ALA A 223 2.07 1.88 22.04
C ALA A 223 2.09 3.31 22.59
N THR A 224 1.96 4.30 21.70
CA THR A 224 1.93 5.72 22.08
C THR A 224 0.61 6.14 22.74
N GLU A 225 -0.54 5.69 22.24
CA GLU A 225 -1.85 5.93 22.89
C GLU A 225 -1.94 5.28 24.28
N ALA A 226 -1.28 4.14 24.49
CA ALA A 226 -1.24 3.47 25.79
C ALA A 226 -0.21 4.06 26.76
N GLY A 227 0.68 4.95 26.30
CA GLY A 227 1.75 5.51 27.11
C GLY A 227 2.89 4.53 27.41
N PHE A 228 3.00 3.42 26.64
CA PHE A 228 4.12 2.48 26.74
C PHE A 228 5.38 2.98 26.02
N ALA A 229 5.20 3.86 25.04
CA ALA A 229 6.27 4.55 24.35
C ALA A 229 5.85 6.02 24.14
N ARG A 230 6.80 6.95 24.23
CA ARG A 230 6.58 8.34 23.83
C ARG A 230 6.84 8.52 22.35
N ARG A 231 7.87 7.87 21.82
CA ARG A 231 8.30 7.96 20.41
C ARG A 231 8.65 6.58 19.89
N VAL A 232 8.06 6.24 18.76
CA VAL A 232 8.26 4.97 18.07
C VAL A 232 8.76 5.26 16.66
N LEU A 233 9.92 4.69 16.31
CA LEU A 233 10.42 4.67 14.96
C LEU A 233 9.86 3.45 14.24
N CYS A 234 9.22 3.64 13.09
CA CYS A 234 8.81 2.57 12.20
C CYS A 234 9.69 2.59 10.95
N THR A 235 10.24 1.44 10.53
CA THR A 235 11.04 1.33 9.29
C THR A 235 10.64 0.12 8.47
N THR A 236 10.30 0.35 7.20
CA THR A 236 10.00 -0.74 6.27
C THR A 236 10.86 -0.62 5.02
N SER A 237 11.45 -1.73 4.57
CA SER A 237 12.21 -1.81 3.32
C SER A 237 11.81 -2.96 2.40
N SER A 238 12.13 -2.82 1.12
CA SER A 238 12.15 -3.92 0.16
C SER A 238 13.12 -3.61 -0.97
N HIS A 239 13.66 -4.65 -1.59
CA HIS A 239 14.53 -4.52 -2.75
C HIS A 239 14.15 -5.52 -3.84
N HIS A 240 14.13 -5.07 -5.10
CA HIS A 240 13.70 -5.91 -6.22
C HIS A 240 14.52 -7.20 -6.30
N ASP A 241 15.85 -7.07 -6.39
CA ASP A 241 16.73 -8.21 -6.61
C ASP A 241 16.82 -9.18 -5.40
N THR A 242 16.59 -8.71 -4.15
CA THR A 242 16.49 -9.61 -2.98
C THR A 242 15.20 -10.42 -3.03
N ALA A 243 14.08 -9.77 -3.35
CA ALA A 243 12.76 -10.39 -3.42
C ALA A 243 12.62 -11.36 -4.59
N GLU A 244 13.18 -11.05 -5.77
CA GLU A 244 13.19 -11.97 -6.91
C GLU A 244 13.96 -13.25 -6.58
N ARG A 245 15.14 -13.12 -5.96
CA ARG A 245 15.92 -14.29 -5.55
C ARG A 245 15.20 -15.11 -4.47
N GLN A 246 14.50 -14.45 -3.56
CA GLN A 246 13.83 -15.12 -2.46
C GLN A 246 12.52 -15.77 -2.89
N TYR A 247 11.61 -15.05 -3.54
CA TYR A 247 10.23 -15.50 -3.73
C TYR A 247 9.93 -16.04 -5.12
N ARG A 248 10.85 -15.83 -6.07
CA ARG A 248 10.65 -16.16 -7.48
C ARG A 248 11.80 -17.01 -7.98
N PHE A 249 11.83 -17.19 -9.28
CA PHE A 249 12.97 -17.78 -9.95
C PHE A 249 14.03 -16.70 -10.18
N PRO A 250 15.33 -17.05 -10.12
CA PRO A 250 16.40 -16.13 -10.47
C PRO A 250 16.14 -15.48 -11.83
N THR A 251 16.33 -14.17 -11.93
CA THR A 251 16.10 -13.37 -13.14
C THR A 251 16.93 -13.91 -14.32
N GLU A 252 18.11 -14.45 -14.02
CA GLU A 252 19.06 -15.05 -14.96
C GLU A 252 18.50 -16.27 -15.71
N LEU A 253 17.45 -16.91 -15.19
CA LEU A 253 16.78 -18.02 -15.87
C LEU A 253 15.85 -17.57 -17.00
N GLY A 254 15.66 -16.27 -17.22
CA GLY A 254 14.91 -15.73 -18.36
C GLY A 254 13.41 -16.07 -18.34
N ASN A 255 12.85 -16.34 -17.16
CA ASN A 255 11.44 -16.70 -17.03
C ASN A 255 10.52 -15.55 -17.45
N GLN A 256 9.53 -15.85 -18.29
CA GLN A 256 8.54 -14.87 -18.72
C GLN A 256 7.50 -14.64 -17.62
N LYS A 257 7.33 -13.39 -17.21
CA LYS A 257 6.32 -13.00 -16.22
C LYS A 257 4.97 -12.72 -16.90
N PRO A 258 3.85 -13.19 -16.34
CA PRO A 258 2.52 -12.84 -16.84
C PRO A 258 2.20 -11.36 -16.61
N ALA A 259 1.22 -10.82 -17.34
CA ALA A 259 0.82 -9.41 -17.20
C ALA A 259 0.26 -9.04 -15.81
N CYS A 260 -0.22 -10.02 -15.04
CA CYS A 260 -0.68 -9.84 -13.67
C CYS A 260 0.44 -9.82 -12.63
N ALA A 261 1.69 -10.12 -13.04
CA ALA A 261 2.84 -10.02 -12.17
C ALA A 261 3.02 -8.60 -11.66
N GLN A 262 3.69 -8.46 -10.53
CA GLN A 262 4.02 -7.18 -9.91
C GLN A 262 5.54 -7.02 -9.83
N TRP A 263 5.96 -5.78 -9.67
CA TRP A 263 7.36 -5.41 -9.54
C TRP A 263 7.66 -4.96 -8.11
N THR A 264 8.50 -5.70 -7.38
CA THR A 264 8.91 -5.31 -6.03
C THR A 264 9.67 -3.99 -6.07
N ALA A 265 9.17 -3.01 -5.33
CA ALA A 265 9.79 -1.71 -5.16
C ALA A 265 11.12 -1.82 -4.43
N THR A 266 12.10 -1.10 -4.93
CA THR A 266 13.43 -0.94 -4.35
C THR A 266 13.48 0.38 -3.59
N GLY A 267 13.54 0.29 -2.27
CA GLY A 267 13.59 1.46 -1.41
C GLY A 267 13.27 1.14 0.04
N ALA A 268 13.19 2.20 0.83
CA ALA A 268 12.80 2.11 2.23
C ALA A 268 12.11 3.40 2.66
N ALA A 269 11.30 3.29 3.72
CA ALA A 269 10.74 4.45 4.38
C ALA A 269 10.81 4.30 5.89
N ALA A 270 10.83 5.45 6.56
CA ALA A 270 10.77 5.54 8.00
C ALA A 270 9.80 6.63 8.44
N VAL A 271 9.19 6.44 9.60
CA VAL A 271 8.29 7.41 10.22
C VAL A 271 8.43 7.37 11.73
N ILE A 272 8.37 8.54 12.36
CA ILE A 272 8.39 8.67 13.81
C ILE A 272 6.98 9.01 14.28
N VAL A 273 6.38 8.08 15.02
CA VAL A 273 5.07 8.26 15.65
C VAL A 273 5.29 8.62 17.11
N ALA A 274 4.68 9.71 17.57
CA ALA A 274 4.80 10.18 18.94
C ALA A 274 3.45 10.35 19.63
N ALA A 275 3.46 10.28 20.95
CA ALA A 275 2.32 10.69 21.77
C ALA A 275 1.97 12.16 21.52
N ARG A 276 0.68 12.52 21.63
CA ARG A 276 0.17 13.85 21.23
C ARG A 276 0.88 15.04 21.88
N ASP A 277 1.28 14.89 23.13
CA ASP A 277 1.85 15.98 23.95
C ASP A 277 3.39 16.06 23.83
N ASP A 278 3.99 15.25 22.95
CA ASP A 278 5.42 15.30 22.65
C ASP A 278 5.66 16.22 21.44
N ASP A 279 5.77 17.53 21.70
CA ASP A 279 6.29 18.48 20.71
C ASP A 279 7.81 18.25 20.61
N ALA A 280 8.31 17.93 19.41
CA ALA A 280 9.72 17.65 19.17
C ALA A 280 10.63 18.75 19.75
N VAL A 281 11.75 18.33 20.35
CA VAL A 281 12.68 19.20 21.08
C VAL A 281 13.26 20.25 20.15
N THR A 282 13.08 21.53 20.49
CA THR A 282 13.71 22.66 19.79
C THR A 282 15.14 22.87 20.32
N GLY A 283 16.12 22.24 19.68
CA GLY A 283 17.54 22.64 19.72
C GLY A 283 18.45 21.93 20.74
N PRO A 284 19.78 22.01 20.56
CA PRO A 284 20.73 21.23 21.34
C PRO A 284 21.06 21.93 22.66
N GLY A 285 20.59 21.39 23.78
CA GLY A 285 21.09 21.72 25.12
C GLY A 285 20.07 21.61 26.25
N GLY A 286 20.35 20.70 27.21
CA GLY A 286 19.74 20.67 28.54
C GLY A 286 18.37 19.98 28.58
N GLY A 287 18.14 18.95 29.38
CA GLY A 287 18.35 18.97 30.83
C GLY A 287 16.99 19.18 31.50
N ASP A 288 16.46 18.10 32.09
CA ASP A 288 15.37 18.06 33.07
C ASP A 288 14.15 18.98 32.83
N ALA A 289 13.09 18.44 32.22
CA ALA A 289 11.83 19.18 32.01
C ALA A 289 10.65 18.52 32.72
N ARG A 290 10.70 18.48 34.06
CA ARG A 290 9.48 18.70 34.86
C ARG A 290 9.11 20.18 34.75
N ARG A 291 8.32 20.55 33.74
CA ARG A 291 7.43 21.73 33.80
C ARG A 291 6.54 21.81 32.55
N GLY A 292 5.25 21.60 32.77
CA GLY A 292 4.23 22.01 31.83
C GLY A 292 4.30 23.52 31.60
N GLY A 293 4.42 23.90 30.35
CA GLY A 293 4.46 25.28 29.91
C GLY A 293 4.70 25.33 28.40
N SER A 294 3.63 25.44 27.63
CA SER A 294 3.67 25.74 26.20
C SER A 294 4.52 26.99 25.99
N ALA A 295 5.76 26.80 25.52
CA ALA A 295 6.63 27.90 25.11
C ALA A 295 6.01 28.52 23.84
N ARG A 296 5.46 29.72 24.00
CA ARG A 296 5.02 30.56 22.87
C ARG A 296 6.25 31.32 22.39
N ASP A 297 6.60 31.18 21.12
CA ASP A 297 7.51 32.13 20.52
C ASP A 297 6.83 33.52 20.44
N GLY A 298 7.62 34.58 20.32
CA GLY A 298 7.15 35.96 20.22
C GLY A 298 6.31 36.27 18.96
N SER A 299 5.92 35.25 18.19
CA SER A 299 5.03 35.34 17.03
C SER A 299 3.66 34.68 17.28
N GLY A 300 3.43 34.08 18.45
CA GLY A 300 2.18 33.41 18.80
C GLY A 300 1.98 32.04 18.13
N LYS A 301 3.00 31.47 17.48
CA LYS A 301 2.98 30.10 16.98
C LYS A 301 3.74 29.19 17.96
N THR A 302 3.00 28.34 18.66
CA THR A 302 3.59 27.20 19.36
C THR A 302 4.32 26.32 18.36
N ALA A 303 5.54 25.87 18.65
CA ALA A 303 6.23 24.82 17.88
C ALA A 303 5.29 23.61 17.82
N ARG A 304 4.63 23.40 16.67
CA ARG A 304 3.53 22.44 16.55
C ARG A 304 4.11 21.05 16.38
N GLY A 305 3.83 20.14 17.31
CA GLY A 305 3.89 18.70 17.06
C GLY A 305 3.20 18.35 15.74
N GLY A 306 3.67 17.27 15.11
CA GLY A 306 3.35 16.94 13.73
C GLY A 306 1.87 17.09 13.35
N PRO A 307 1.57 17.70 12.19
CA PRO A 307 0.19 18.03 11.82
C PRO A 307 -0.66 16.78 11.57
N ILE A 308 -0.05 15.65 11.21
CA ILE A 308 -0.78 14.43 10.88
C ILE A 308 -1.01 13.59 12.13
N ARG A 309 -2.25 13.11 12.30
CA ARG A 309 -2.68 12.25 13.40
C ARG A 309 -3.10 10.88 12.89
N ILE A 310 -2.79 9.84 13.65
CA ILE A 310 -3.35 8.51 13.50
C ILE A 310 -4.60 8.42 14.38
N THR A 311 -5.79 8.36 13.79
CA THR A 311 -7.04 8.39 14.55
C THR A 311 -7.64 7.00 14.78
N HIS A 312 -7.41 6.09 13.84
CA HIS A 312 -7.93 4.73 13.90
C HIS A 312 -6.94 3.73 13.29
N ALA A 313 -7.02 2.48 13.75
CA ALA A 313 -6.40 1.35 13.09
C ALA A 313 -7.36 0.15 13.05
N THR A 314 -7.37 -0.61 11.97
CA THR A 314 -8.15 -1.85 11.84
C THR A 314 -7.19 -2.98 11.48
N PHE A 315 -7.06 -3.94 12.38
CA PHE A 315 -6.27 -5.14 12.12
C PHE A 315 -7.12 -6.14 11.35
N GLY A 316 -6.81 -6.35 10.07
CA GLY A 316 -7.47 -7.38 9.29
C GLY A 316 -7.07 -8.78 9.75
N ARG A 317 -7.95 -9.72 9.42
CA ARG A 317 -7.73 -11.15 9.59
C ARG A 317 -7.07 -11.76 8.36
N VAL A 318 -6.48 -12.93 8.55
CA VAL A 318 -6.00 -13.72 7.41
C VAL A 318 -7.19 -14.22 6.58
N ILE A 319 -7.13 -13.95 5.28
CA ILE A 319 -8.06 -14.41 4.25
C ILE A 319 -7.31 -15.30 3.27
N ASP A 320 -7.84 -16.50 3.06
CA ASP A 320 -7.34 -17.43 2.04
C ASP A 320 -8.51 -17.90 1.17
N MET A 321 -8.42 -17.63 -0.13
CA MET A 321 -9.42 -17.99 -1.14
C MET A 321 -8.96 -19.17 -2.02
N GLY A 322 -7.90 -19.88 -1.62
CA GLY A 322 -7.39 -21.06 -2.31
C GLY A 322 -6.59 -20.75 -3.57
N LEU A 323 -6.15 -19.51 -3.77
CA LEU A 323 -5.26 -19.15 -4.88
C LEU A 323 -3.86 -19.69 -4.57
N THR A 324 -3.19 -20.27 -5.57
CA THR A 324 -1.86 -20.90 -5.42
C THR A 324 -0.80 -20.29 -6.33
N ASP A 325 -1.18 -19.39 -7.25
CA ASP A 325 -0.26 -18.78 -8.22
C ASP A 325 0.40 -17.51 -7.63
N PRO A 326 1.71 -17.54 -7.30
CA PRO A 326 2.40 -16.40 -6.70
C PRO A 326 2.65 -15.27 -7.70
N MET A 327 2.36 -15.46 -8.99
CA MET A 327 2.41 -14.40 -9.99
C MET A 327 1.09 -13.61 -10.10
N ASN A 328 0.06 -14.00 -9.32
CA ASN A 328 -1.25 -13.35 -9.31
C ASN A 328 -1.64 -12.86 -7.90
N MET A 329 -0.70 -12.26 -7.17
CA MET A 329 -0.89 -11.83 -5.78
C MET A 329 -1.97 -10.76 -5.64
N GLY A 330 -2.11 -9.83 -6.59
CA GLY A 330 -3.17 -8.82 -6.56
C GLY A 330 -4.58 -9.44 -6.45
N ALA A 331 -4.83 -10.57 -7.11
CA ALA A 331 -6.10 -11.29 -6.98
C ALA A 331 -6.23 -12.03 -5.64
N ALA A 332 -5.14 -12.56 -5.10
CA ALA A 332 -5.13 -13.22 -3.79
C ALA A 332 -5.37 -12.24 -2.64
N MET A 333 -4.81 -11.03 -2.73
CA MET A 333 -4.87 -10.01 -1.66
C MET A 333 -6.14 -9.16 -1.67
N ALA A 334 -6.78 -8.97 -2.82
CA ALA A 334 -7.98 -8.14 -2.93
C ALA A 334 -9.12 -8.51 -1.95
N PRO A 335 -9.40 -9.80 -1.67
CA PRO A 335 -10.35 -10.20 -0.63
C PRO A 335 -9.98 -9.75 0.79
N ALA A 336 -8.69 -9.78 1.17
CA ALA A 336 -8.24 -9.29 2.47
C ALA A 336 -8.41 -7.77 2.61
N ALA A 337 -8.12 -7.02 1.54
CA ALA A 337 -8.38 -5.59 1.48
C ALA A 337 -9.88 -5.29 1.60
N ALA A 338 -10.72 -6.00 0.84
CA ALA A 338 -12.17 -5.83 0.87
C ALA A 338 -12.75 -6.11 2.26
N ASP A 339 -12.32 -7.19 2.91
CA ASP A 339 -12.74 -7.54 4.27
C ASP A 339 -12.38 -6.45 5.28
N THR A 340 -11.13 -5.98 5.24
CA THR A 340 -10.62 -4.98 6.19
C THR A 340 -11.29 -3.62 5.98
N ILE A 341 -11.46 -3.18 4.72
CA ILE A 341 -12.15 -1.92 4.40
C ILE A 341 -13.60 -1.99 4.84
N ARG A 342 -14.32 -3.07 4.49
CA ARG A 342 -15.72 -3.25 4.91
C ARG A 342 -15.84 -3.23 6.43
N GLN A 343 -15.01 -4.01 7.13
CA GLN A 343 -15.05 -4.08 8.58
C GLN A 343 -14.76 -2.73 9.22
N HIS A 344 -13.77 -1.99 8.71
CA HIS A 344 -13.45 -0.64 9.16
C HIS A 344 -14.65 0.31 9.01
N LEU A 345 -15.29 0.32 7.83
CA LEU A 345 -16.45 1.17 7.55
C LEU A 345 -17.65 0.81 8.44
N GLN A 346 -17.90 -0.48 8.68
CA GLN A 346 -18.94 -0.94 9.60
C GLN A 346 -18.66 -0.54 11.05
N ASP A 347 -17.44 -0.79 11.53
CA ASP A 347 -17.02 -0.50 12.90
C ASP A 347 -17.13 1.00 13.19
N THR A 348 -16.64 1.84 12.27
CA THR A 348 -16.64 3.30 12.42
C THR A 348 -17.97 3.95 12.02
N ARG A 349 -18.91 3.18 11.47
CA ARG A 349 -20.18 3.66 10.86
C ARG A 349 -19.95 4.74 9.80
N ARG A 350 -18.90 4.57 9.00
CA ARG A 350 -18.52 5.46 7.90
C ARG A 350 -18.85 4.86 6.55
N GLN A 351 -18.81 5.70 5.53
CA GLN A 351 -18.92 5.39 4.12
C GLN A 351 -17.61 5.72 3.39
N PRO A 352 -17.36 5.16 2.20
CA PRO A 352 -16.15 5.50 1.44
C PRO A 352 -15.98 7.01 1.20
N GLY A 353 -17.08 7.73 1.00
CA GLY A 353 -17.10 9.19 0.83
C GLY A 353 -16.72 10.01 2.08
N ASP A 354 -16.58 9.39 3.26
CA ASP A 354 -16.05 10.06 4.46
C ASP A 354 -14.52 10.20 4.43
N TYR A 355 -13.87 9.64 3.41
CA TYR A 355 -12.43 9.70 3.15
C TYR A 355 -12.18 10.44 1.85
N ASP A 356 -11.16 11.31 1.82
CA ASP A 356 -10.71 11.92 0.57
C ASP A 356 -9.97 10.90 -0.31
N LEU A 357 -9.39 9.86 0.32
CA LEU A 357 -8.70 8.77 -0.36
C LEU A 357 -8.76 7.48 0.48
N ILE A 358 -9.18 6.39 -0.15
CA ILE A 358 -8.92 5.01 0.32
C ILE A 358 -7.79 4.49 -0.55
N VAL A 359 -6.62 4.26 0.04
CA VAL A 359 -5.42 3.89 -0.70
C VAL A 359 -4.90 2.53 -0.25
N THR A 360 -4.81 1.59 -1.18
CA THR A 360 -4.26 0.25 -0.92
C THR A 360 -2.75 0.21 -1.14
N GLY A 361 -2.08 -0.75 -0.52
CA GLY A 361 -0.62 -0.86 -0.58
C GLY A 361 -0.10 -1.33 -1.94
N ASP A 362 -0.48 -2.54 -2.35
CA ASP A 362 0.08 -3.16 -3.54
C ASP A 362 -0.85 -4.20 -4.17
N LEU A 363 -2.13 -3.84 -4.36
CA LEU A 363 -3.03 -4.64 -5.18
C LEU A 363 -2.72 -4.51 -6.67
N ALA A 364 -2.07 -3.40 -7.07
CA ALA A 364 -1.79 -3.02 -8.43
C ALA A 364 -3.06 -3.00 -9.31
N ARG A 365 -2.91 -2.89 -10.64
CA ARG A 365 -4.05 -2.66 -11.54
C ARG A 365 -5.10 -3.78 -11.53
N TYR A 366 -4.69 -5.03 -11.37
CA TYR A 366 -5.61 -6.17 -11.38
C TYR A 366 -6.32 -6.34 -10.04
N GLY A 367 -5.58 -6.29 -8.92
CA GLY A 367 -6.16 -6.42 -7.59
C GLY A 367 -7.09 -5.25 -7.25
N GLN A 368 -6.75 -4.01 -7.62
CA GLN A 368 -7.63 -2.85 -7.36
C GLN A 368 -8.99 -2.99 -8.07
N ARG A 369 -9.02 -3.55 -9.28
CA ARG A 369 -10.29 -3.81 -10.00
C ARG A 369 -11.13 -4.86 -9.29
N ILE A 370 -10.50 -5.93 -8.80
CA ILE A 370 -11.17 -6.99 -8.04
C ILE A 370 -11.72 -6.41 -6.72
N LEU A 371 -10.92 -5.60 -6.03
CA LEU A 371 -11.34 -4.91 -4.81
C LEU A 371 -12.55 -4.02 -5.04
N ALA A 372 -12.52 -3.16 -6.08
CA ALA A 372 -13.62 -2.27 -6.40
C ALA A 372 -14.92 -3.05 -6.65
N GLN A 373 -14.83 -4.20 -7.32
CA GLN A 373 -15.99 -5.06 -7.52
C GLN A 373 -16.48 -5.72 -6.22
N LEU A 374 -15.57 -6.25 -5.39
CA LEU A 374 -15.92 -6.85 -4.10
C LEU A 374 -16.62 -5.85 -3.17
N LEU A 375 -16.09 -4.63 -3.05
CA LEU A 375 -16.71 -3.57 -2.26
C LEU A 375 -18.10 -3.22 -2.78
N ARG A 376 -18.26 -3.07 -4.10
CA ARG A 376 -19.56 -2.78 -4.72
C ARG A 376 -20.59 -3.88 -4.45
N GLU A 377 -20.18 -5.14 -4.52
CA GLU A 377 -21.06 -6.27 -4.19
C GLU A 377 -21.43 -6.33 -2.69
N GLN A 378 -20.61 -5.76 -1.82
CA GLN A 378 -20.87 -5.60 -0.39
C GLN A 378 -21.61 -4.28 -0.06
N GLY A 379 -22.03 -3.52 -1.07
CA GLY A 379 -22.80 -2.28 -0.90
C GLY A 379 -21.95 -1.02 -0.64
N TYR A 380 -20.64 -1.08 -0.85
CA TYR A 380 -19.72 0.05 -0.68
C TYR A 380 -19.20 0.52 -2.03
N ASP A 381 -19.64 1.69 -2.49
CA ASP A 381 -19.09 2.32 -3.69
C ASP A 381 -17.89 3.22 -3.32
N ALA A 382 -16.69 2.79 -3.70
CA ALA A 382 -15.44 3.53 -3.48
C ALA A 382 -14.91 4.17 -4.77
N GLU A 383 -15.72 4.22 -5.83
CA GLU A 383 -15.35 4.90 -7.07
C GLU A 383 -15.04 6.38 -6.82
N GLY A 384 -13.95 6.87 -7.40
CA GLY A 384 -13.49 8.25 -7.22
C GLY A 384 -12.59 8.49 -5.99
N VAL A 385 -12.65 7.63 -4.97
CA VAL A 385 -11.78 7.73 -3.78
C VAL A 385 -10.78 6.58 -3.65
N LEU A 386 -10.93 5.50 -4.42
CA LEU A 386 -10.03 4.34 -4.37
C LEU A 386 -8.76 4.52 -5.23
N ALA A 387 -7.59 4.33 -4.63
CA ALA A 387 -6.29 4.30 -5.28
C ALA A 387 -5.39 3.16 -4.75
N ASP A 388 -4.26 2.92 -5.40
CA ASP A 388 -3.28 1.90 -4.99
C ASP A 388 -1.85 2.43 -5.13
N CYS A 389 -1.02 2.30 -4.10
CA CYS A 389 0.36 2.79 -4.10
C CYS A 389 1.19 2.13 -5.21
N GLY A 390 0.96 0.85 -5.52
CA GLY A 390 1.63 0.14 -6.61
C GLY A 390 1.32 0.72 -7.99
N ILE A 391 0.16 1.35 -8.17
CA ILE A 391 -0.18 2.09 -9.40
C ILE A 391 0.44 3.49 -9.38
N LEU A 392 0.45 4.16 -8.23
CA LEU A 392 0.99 5.52 -8.10
C LEU A 392 2.52 5.57 -8.25
N LEU A 393 3.23 4.50 -7.90
CA LEU A 393 4.69 4.50 -7.82
C LEU A 393 5.38 4.55 -9.19
N TYR A 394 4.75 4.03 -10.25
CA TYR A 394 5.38 3.84 -11.55
C TYR A 394 4.52 4.32 -12.71
N ASP A 395 5.18 4.77 -13.78
CA ASP A 395 4.53 4.96 -15.07
C ASP A 395 4.40 3.64 -15.83
N ALA A 396 3.34 3.49 -16.64
CA ALA A 396 3.07 2.28 -17.41
C ALA A 396 4.20 1.95 -18.42
N SER A 397 4.94 2.96 -18.89
CA SER A 397 6.08 2.79 -19.81
C SER A 397 7.30 2.15 -19.16
N GLN A 398 7.38 2.08 -17.82
CA GLN A 398 8.52 1.52 -17.10
C GLN A 398 8.57 -0.02 -17.09
N GLY A 399 7.60 -0.70 -17.70
CA GLY A 399 7.63 -2.16 -17.83
C GLY A 399 7.34 -2.93 -16.53
N VAL A 400 6.69 -2.29 -15.55
CA VAL A 400 6.42 -2.86 -14.21
C VAL A 400 5.19 -3.78 -14.15
N TYR A 401 4.81 -4.38 -15.28
CA TYR A 401 3.64 -5.28 -15.38
C TYR A 401 2.39 -4.64 -14.76
N ALA A 402 1.68 -5.32 -13.84
CA ALA A 402 0.47 -4.79 -13.20
C ALA A 402 0.70 -3.53 -12.37
N GLY A 403 1.92 -3.31 -11.88
CA GLY A 403 2.29 -2.22 -10.97
C GLY A 403 3.31 -2.67 -9.92
N GLY A 404 3.60 -1.75 -9.00
CA GLY A 404 4.49 -1.99 -7.87
C GLY A 404 3.94 -2.97 -6.84
N SER A 405 4.87 -3.57 -6.09
CA SER A 405 4.61 -4.38 -4.90
C SER A 405 5.72 -4.23 -3.87
N GLY A 406 5.55 -4.90 -2.74
CA GLY A 406 6.59 -5.04 -1.74
C GLY A 406 6.40 -4.10 -0.56
N ALA A 407 7.04 -4.43 0.57
CA ALA A 407 6.82 -3.73 1.82
C ALA A 407 7.16 -2.23 1.74
N ALA A 408 8.17 -1.84 0.95
CA ALA A 408 8.47 -0.42 0.76
C ALA A 408 7.48 0.34 -0.15
N CYS A 409 6.61 -0.34 -0.90
CA CYS A 409 5.72 0.31 -1.86
C CYS A 409 4.73 1.25 -1.17
N SER A 410 3.93 0.72 -0.25
CA SER A 410 3.00 1.52 0.56
C SER A 410 3.74 2.49 1.48
N ALA A 411 4.89 2.05 2.01
CA ALA A 411 5.70 2.84 2.93
C ALA A 411 6.25 4.12 2.28
N MET A 412 6.92 4.00 1.13
CA MET A 412 7.47 5.15 0.40
C MET A 412 6.37 6.09 -0.10
N VAL A 413 5.30 5.57 -0.70
CA VAL A 413 4.21 6.42 -1.20
C VAL A 413 3.54 7.15 -0.03
N THR A 414 3.38 6.49 1.13
CA THR A 414 2.87 7.16 2.32
C THR A 414 3.82 8.26 2.79
N ALA A 415 5.06 7.91 3.12
CA ALA A 415 6.05 8.80 3.73
C ALA A 415 6.46 9.97 2.83
N GLY A 416 6.70 9.72 1.53
CA GLY A 416 7.17 10.74 0.59
C GLY A 416 6.06 11.59 -0.01
N TYR A 417 4.88 11.01 -0.27
CA TYR A 417 3.83 11.67 -1.06
C TYR A 417 2.55 11.95 -0.26
N LEU A 418 1.94 10.95 0.37
CA LEU A 418 0.63 11.12 1.00
C LEU A 418 0.67 11.99 2.26
N LEU A 419 1.70 11.84 3.10
CA LEU A 419 1.86 12.69 4.28
C LEU A 419 2.03 14.16 3.89
N ARG A 420 2.82 14.47 2.84
CA ARG A 420 2.94 15.86 2.33
C ARG A 420 1.60 16.43 1.84
N ARG A 421 0.74 15.61 1.24
CA ARG A 421 -0.61 16.02 0.82
C ARG A 421 -1.55 16.26 1.99
N LEU A 422 -1.41 15.50 3.09
CA LEU A 422 -2.12 15.77 4.34
C LEU A 422 -1.61 17.05 5.02
N GLU A 423 -0.29 17.30 5.00
CA GLU A 423 0.34 18.51 5.55
C GLU A 423 -0.08 19.79 4.82
N THR A 424 -0.16 19.74 3.50
CA THR A 424 -0.55 20.87 2.65
C THR A 424 -2.07 21.12 2.64
N GLY A 425 -2.86 20.17 3.15
CA GLY A 425 -4.32 20.24 3.16
C GLY A 425 -4.99 19.79 1.85
N ASP A 426 -4.23 19.30 0.88
CA ASP A 426 -4.75 18.69 -0.36
C ASP A 426 -5.59 17.43 -0.07
N LEU A 427 -5.29 16.76 1.05
CA LEU A 427 -6.07 15.68 1.63
C LEU A 427 -6.31 16.01 3.11
N ARG A 428 -7.47 15.65 3.65
CA ARG A 428 -7.81 15.85 5.07
C ARG A 428 -7.86 14.54 5.82
N ARG A 429 -8.45 13.49 5.22
CA ARG A 429 -8.54 12.15 5.81
C ARG A 429 -8.30 11.08 4.75
N ILE A 430 -7.36 10.19 5.02
CA ILE A 430 -7.12 9.00 4.20
C ILE A 430 -7.26 7.71 5.01
N LEU A 431 -7.75 6.66 4.35
CA LEU A 431 -7.69 5.28 4.83
C LEU A 431 -6.57 4.56 4.08
N LEU A 432 -5.43 4.38 4.73
CA LEU A 432 -4.32 3.60 4.20
C LEU A 432 -4.56 2.12 4.52
N VAL A 433 -4.55 1.24 3.51
CA VAL A 433 -4.83 -0.19 3.64
C VAL A 433 -3.68 -0.99 3.05
N CYS A 434 -2.72 -1.38 3.89
CA CYS A 434 -1.55 -2.15 3.45
C CYS A 434 -1.92 -3.64 3.36
N THR A 435 -1.65 -4.27 2.22
CA THR A 435 -1.99 -5.67 1.90
C THR A 435 -0.75 -6.53 1.89
N GLY A 436 -0.85 -7.81 2.25
CA GLY A 436 0.30 -8.72 2.29
C GLY A 436 -0.09 -10.15 1.95
N CYS A 437 0.80 -10.86 1.26
CA CYS A 437 0.66 -12.28 0.93
C CYS A 437 1.66 -13.11 1.75
N LEU A 438 1.15 -13.85 2.74
CA LEU A 438 1.91 -14.58 3.76
C LEU A 438 2.38 -15.96 3.23
N HIS A 439 3.20 -15.93 2.19
CA HIS A 439 3.77 -17.13 1.58
C HIS A 439 5.29 -17.18 1.74
N SER A 440 5.85 -18.37 1.58
CA SER A 440 7.29 -18.58 1.45
C SER A 440 7.58 -19.42 0.20
N THR A 441 8.86 -19.57 -0.13
CA THR A 441 9.27 -20.52 -1.17
C THR A 441 8.79 -21.93 -0.90
N THR A 442 8.82 -22.35 0.36
CA THR A 442 8.41 -23.68 0.78
C THR A 442 6.91 -23.90 0.55
N THR A 443 6.06 -23.00 1.04
CA THR A 443 4.61 -23.18 0.95
C THR A 443 4.14 -23.21 -0.51
N TYR A 444 4.61 -22.27 -1.34
CA TYR A 444 4.28 -22.26 -2.76
C TYR A 444 4.79 -23.51 -3.49
N LYS A 445 6.03 -23.94 -3.25
CA LYS A 445 6.58 -25.14 -3.92
C LYS A 445 5.93 -26.44 -3.47
N GLN A 446 5.28 -26.45 -2.30
CA GLN A 446 4.46 -27.57 -1.82
C GLN A 446 3.03 -27.54 -2.38
N GLY A 447 2.66 -26.51 -3.15
CA GLY A 447 1.33 -26.37 -3.73
C GLY A 447 0.27 -25.84 -2.74
N GLU A 448 0.70 -25.29 -1.61
CA GLU A 448 -0.19 -24.62 -0.66
C GLU A 448 -0.79 -23.35 -1.25
N SER A 449 -1.94 -22.94 -0.71
CA SER A 449 -2.58 -21.68 -1.06
C SER A 449 -1.83 -20.47 -0.50
N LEU A 450 -2.25 -19.29 -0.94
CA LEU A 450 -1.69 -17.99 -0.63
C LEU A 450 -2.57 -17.28 0.41
N PRO A 451 -2.31 -17.46 1.72
CA PRO A 451 -2.99 -16.70 2.75
C PRO A 451 -2.58 -15.23 2.67
N THR A 452 -3.55 -14.33 2.85
CA THR A 452 -3.35 -12.88 2.71
C THR A 452 -3.93 -12.13 3.90
N VAL A 453 -3.40 -10.93 4.17
CA VAL A 453 -3.86 -10.06 5.26
C VAL A 453 -3.87 -8.61 4.77
N ALA A 454 -4.68 -7.76 5.41
CA ALA A 454 -4.58 -6.32 5.24
C ALA A 454 -4.69 -5.60 6.58
N HIS A 455 -3.93 -4.54 6.78
CA HIS A 455 -4.00 -3.68 7.96
C HIS A 455 -4.31 -2.25 7.52
N ALA A 456 -5.30 -1.64 8.16
CA ALA A 456 -5.74 -0.31 7.80
C ALA A 456 -5.43 0.71 8.91
N VAL A 457 -5.01 1.91 8.51
CA VAL A 457 -4.73 3.03 9.41
C VAL A 457 -5.38 4.30 8.83
N VAL A 458 -6.04 5.07 9.69
CA VAL A 458 -6.61 6.37 9.31
C VAL A 458 -5.63 7.47 9.68
N LEU A 459 -5.20 8.22 8.66
CA LEU A 459 -4.33 9.38 8.79
C LEU A 459 -5.13 10.65 8.50
N GLU A 460 -5.09 11.61 9.43
CA GLU A 460 -5.81 12.88 9.31
C GLU A 460 -4.85 14.06 9.45
N GLY A 461 -4.92 15.02 8.53
CA GLY A 461 -4.21 16.29 8.65
C GLY A 461 -4.82 17.16 9.75
N ALA A 462 -4.02 17.95 10.46
CA ALA A 462 -4.50 18.93 11.42
C ALA A 462 -5.16 20.08 10.66
N GLY A 463 -6.48 19.98 10.48
CA GLY A 463 -7.34 21.09 10.12
C GLY A 463 -7.33 22.20 11.17
#